data_AF-A0A5J4SLK7-F1
#
_entry.id   AF-A0A5J4SLK7-F1
#
_cell.length_a   1.000
_cell.length_b   1.000
_cell.length_c   1.000
_cell.angle_alpha   90.00
_cell.angle_beta   90.00
_cell.angle_gamma   90.00
#
_symmetry.space_group_name_H-M   'P 1'
#
loop_
_entity.id
_entity.type
_entity.pdbx_description
1 polymer ?
#
loop_
_entity_poly.entity_id
_entity_poly.type
_entity_poly.pdbx_seq_one_letter_code
_entity_poly.pdbx_strand_id
1 'polypeptide(L)'
;MLPWPYIAVGLLTAQFVLFYYINDRQIRRHKNPDTPDLVQYVMTDEEYKSTNEQLVKNKTYAQKTSIIGLVIQIFMILSKIYPKIYYIAGDI
;
A
#
# COMPACT_ATOMS: atom_id res chain seq x y z
N MET A 1 15.00 -28.45 -8.04
CA MET A 1 13.84 -27.95 -7.28
C MET A 1 13.64 -26.48 -7.62
N LEU A 2 12.45 -26.06 -8.04
CA LEU A 2 12.20 -24.63 -8.31
C LEU A 2 12.39 -23.82 -7.02
N PRO A 3 13.03 -22.65 -7.07
CA PRO A 3 13.24 -21.79 -5.91
C PRO A 3 11.95 -21.02 -5.55
N TRP A 4 10.88 -21.74 -5.21
CA TRP A 4 9.53 -21.20 -4.93
C TRP A 4 9.50 -20.02 -3.95
N PRO A 5 10.29 -19.98 -2.85
CA PRO A 5 10.32 -18.83 -1.95
C PRO A 5 10.78 -17.54 -2.64
N TYR A 6 11.76 -17.64 -3.54
CA TYR A 6 12.30 -16.49 -4.26
C TYR A 6 11.33 -16.01 -5.34
N ILE A 7 10.60 -16.92 -5.99
CA ILE A 7 9.54 -16.55 -6.94
C ILE A 7 8.40 -15.83 -6.22
N ALA A 8 7.98 -16.33 -5.05
CA ALA A 8 6.94 -15.68 -4.24
C ALA A 8 7.35 -14.27 -3.80
N VAL A 9 8.58 -14.11 -3.32
CA VAL A 9 9.14 -12.79 -2.97
C VAL A 9 9.18 -11.88 -4.20
N GLY A 10 9.59 -12.40 -5.37
CA GLY A 10 9.61 -11.64 -6.62
C GLY A 10 8.23 -11.12 -7.03
N LEU A 11 7.20 -11.98 -6.98
CA LEU A 11 5.82 -11.60 -7.29
C LEU A 11 5.26 -10.57 -6.31
N LEU A 12 5.48 -10.77 -5.00
CA LEU A 12 5.07 -9.82 -3.96
C LEU A 12 5.73 -8.45 -4.15
N THR A 13 7.02 -8.44 -4.49
CA THR A 13 7.76 -7.21 -4.74
C THR A 13 7.25 -6.51 -6.00
N ALA A 14 6.98 -7.26 -7.08
CA ALA A 14 6.41 -6.70 -8.31
C ALA A 14 5.02 -6.09 -8.08
N GLN A 15 4.15 -6.79 -7.35
CA GLN A 15 2.84 -6.29 -6.94
C GLN A 15 2.98 -5.01 -6.12
N PHE A 16 3.87 -5.00 -5.13
CA PHE A 16 4.12 -3.83 -4.29
C PHE A 16 4.56 -2.62 -5.11
N VAL A 17 5.52 -2.79 -6.03
CA VAL A 17 6.01 -1.70 -6.90
C VAL A 17 4.87 -1.13 -7.76
N LEU A 18 4.01 -1.98 -8.32
CA LEU A 18 2.84 -1.55 -9.09
C LEU A 18 1.88 -0.69 -8.25
N PHE A 19 1.52 -1.18 -7.05
CA PHE A 19 0.64 -0.44 -6.13
C PHE A 19 1.27 0.87 -5.65
N TYR A 20 2.57 0.85 -5.36
CA TYR A 20 3.32 2.04 -4.98
C TYR A 20 3.25 3.11 -6.07
N TYR A 21 3.52 2.72 -7.33
CA TYR A 21 3.46 3.60 -8.49
C TYR A 21 2.05 4.19 -8.71
N ILE A 22 1.00 3.38 -8.59
CA ILE A 22 -0.38 3.84 -8.73
C ILE A 22 -0.73 4.87 -7.64
N ASN A 23 -0.39 4.58 -6.38
CA ASN A 23 -0.66 5.48 -5.25
C ASN A 23 0.13 6.79 -5.38
N ASP A 24 1.39 6.71 -5.79
CA ASP A 24 2.24 7.89 -6.02
C ASP A 24 1.68 8.78 -7.14
N ARG A 25 1.19 8.17 -8.24
CA ARG A 25 0.48 8.91 -9.30
C ARG A 25 -0.81 9.57 -8.79
N GLN A 26 -1.56 8.91 -7.92
CA GLN A 26 -2.76 9.50 -7.30
C GLN A 26 -2.40 10.67 -6.39
N ILE A 27 -1.38 10.54 -5.54
CA ILE A 27 -0.92 11.62 -4.65
C ILE A 27 -0.50 12.85 -5.45
N ARG A 28 0.24 12.67 -6.55
CA ARG A 28 0.60 13.78 -7.45
C ARG A 28 -0.63 14.50 -8.01
N ARG A 29 -1.67 13.77 -8.39
CA ARG A 29 -2.92 14.37 -8.89
C ARG A 29 -3.67 15.17 -7.82
N HIS A 30 -3.74 14.66 -6.60
CA HIS A 30 -4.46 15.33 -5.49
C HIS A 30 -3.65 16.47 -4.85
N LYS A 31 -2.39 16.66 -5.27
CA LYS A 31 -1.56 17.82 -4.90
C LYS A 31 -1.82 19.04 -5.77
N ASN A 32 -2.54 18.90 -6.88
CA ASN A 32 -2.94 20.05 -7.68
C ASN A 32 -3.98 20.85 -6.88
N PRO A 33 -3.73 22.15 -6.64
CA PRO A 33 -4.57 22.98 -5.77
C PRO A 33 -5.90 23.40 -6.43
N ASP A 34 -6.00 23.27 -7.75
CA ASP A 34 -7.14 23.79 -8.51
C ASP A 34 -8.34 22.85 -8.45
N THR A 35 -9.45 23.36 -7.91
CA THR A 35 -10.76 22.70 -7.91
C THR A 35 -11.24 22.58 -9.36
N PRO A 36 -11.53 21.36 -9.87
CA PRO A 36 -12.10 21.23 -11.21
C PRO A 36 -13.45 21.95 -11.30
N ASP A 37 -13.74 22.63 -12.41
CA ASP A 37 -15.00 23.38 -12.61
C ASP A 37 -16.26 22.55 -12.32
N LEU A 38 -16.23 21.25 -12.64
CA LEU A 38 -17.34 20.32 -12.37
C LEU A 38 -17.58 20.06 -10.87
N VAL A 39 -16.54 20.20 -10.04
CA VAL A 39 -16.58 19.90 -8.60
C VAL A 39 -17.02 21.13 -7.80
N GLN A 40 -16.81 22.33 -8.32
CA GLN A 40 -17.26 23.59 -7.72
C GLN A 40 -18.79 23.69 -7.58
N TYR A 41 -19.55 22.92 -8.39
CA TYR A 41 -21.01 22.81 -8.27
C TYR A 41 -21.46 21.94 -7.09
N VAL A 42 -20.57 21.13 -6.52
CA VAL A 42 -20.90 20.11 -5.49
C VAL A 42 -20.27 20.44 -4.14
N MET A 43 -19.13 21.13 -4.12
CA MET A 43 -18.45 21.52 -2.88
C MET A 43 -17.72 22.86 -3.04
N THR A 44 -17.52 23.55 -1.93
CA THR A 44 -16.73 24.79 -1.89
C THR A 44 -15.23 24.51 -2.03
N ASP A 45 -14.45 25.52 -2.44
CA ASP A 45 -12.99 25.39 -2.59
C ASP A 45 -12.29 25.00 -1.27
N GLU A 46 -12.77 25.50 -0.13
CA GLU A 46 -12.25 25.15 1.20
C GLU A 46 -12.49 23.68 1.55
N GLU A 47 -13.70 23.16 1.28
CA GLU A 47 -14.06 21.75 1.48
C GLU A 47 -13.26 20.84 0.56
N TYR A 48 -13.08 21.23 -0.70
CA TYR A 48 -12.25 20.49 -1.65
C TYR A 48 -10.80 20.40 -1.20
N LYS A 49 -10.23 21.53 -0.77
CA LYS A 49 -8.84 21.59 -0.28
C LYS A 49 -8.65 20.72 0.96
N SER A 50 -9.54 20.82 1.94
CA SER A 50 -9.53 19.99 3.14
C SER A 50 -9.61 18.49 2.81
N THR A 51 -10.52 18.12 1.90
CA THR A 51 -10.71 16.74 1.45
C THR A 51 -9.48 16.22 0.72
N ASN A 52 -8.88 17.01 -0.19
CA ASN A 52 -7.65 16.64 -0.89
C ASN A 52 -6.48 16.45 0.08
N GLU A 53 -6.31 17.33 1.07
CA GLU A 53 -5.26 17.19 2.08
C GLU A 53 -5.45 15.90 2.91
N GLN A 54 -6.68 15.57 3.31
CA GLN A 54 -6.98 14.31 3.99
C GLN A 54 -6.72 13.10 3.10
N LEU A 55 -7.10 13.14 1.83
CA LEU A 55 -6.83 12.08 0.87
C LEU A 55 -5.33 11.85 0.69
N VAL A 56 -4.53 12.91 0.54
CA VAL A 56 -3.07 12.83 0.45
C VAL A 56 -2.47 12.21 1.72
N LYS A 57 -2.93 12.63 2.91
CA LYS A 57 -2.48 12.05 4.20
C LYS A 57 -2.81 10.56 4.29
N ASN A 58 -4.05 10.18 4.00
CA ASN A 58 -4.51 8.78 4.04
C ASN A 58 -3.73 7.90 3.06
N LYS A 59 -3.48 8.39 1.84
CA LYS A 59 -2.69 7.66 0.82
C LYS A 59 -1.23 7.51 1.23
N THR A 60 -0.64 8.55 1.82
CA THR A 60 0.74 8.52 2.34
C THR A 60 0.86 7.52 3.51
N TYR A 61 -0.13 7.50 4.40
CA TYR A 61 -0.18 6.53 5.49
C TYR A 61 -0.30 5.10 4.96
N ALA A 62 -1.20 4.86 4.00
CA ALA A 62 -1.36 3.56 3.35
C ALA A 62 -0.09 3.08 2.65
N GLN A 63 0.70 3.98 2.04
CA GLN A 63 2.02 3.63 1.48
C GLN A 63 2.99 3.15 2.56
N LYS A 64 3.07 3.85 3.69
CA LYS A 64 3.96 3.48 4.81
C LYS A 64 3.59 2.12 5.41
N THR A 65 2.31 1.88 5.66
CA THR A 65 1.84 0.60 6.19
C THR A 65 2.06 -0.54 5.19
N SER A 66 1.92 -0.28 3.89
CA SER A 66 2.20 -1.26 2.84
C SER A 66 3.68 -1.67 2.79
N ILE A 67 4.61 -0.72 3.00
CA ILE A 67 6.06 -1.03 3.10
C ILE A 67 6.32 -1.98 4.28
N ILE A 68 5.79 -1.64 5.45
CA ILE A 68 5.95 -2.46 6.65
C ILE A 68 5.36 -3.86 6.43
N GLY A 69 4.16 -3.94 5.83
CA GLY A 69 3.51 -5.19 5.48
C GLY A 69 4.34 -6.06 4.53
N LEU A 70 4.95 -5.46 3.50
CA LEU A 70 5.85 -6.18 2.58
C LEU A 70 7.06 -6.76 3.31
N VAL A 71 7.71 -5.97 4.17
CA VAL A 71 8.88 -6.43 4.94
C VAL A 71 8.51 -7.63 5.83
N ILE A 72 7.37 -7.56 6.52
CA ILE A 72 6.87 -8.66 7.35
C ILE A 72 6.60 -9.91 6.50
N GLN A 73 5.94 -9.77 5.35
CA GLN A 73 5.64 -10.90 4.46
C GLN A 73 6.92 -11.56 3.91
N ILE A 74 7.89 -10.77 3.45
CA ILE A 74 9.19 -11.28 2.99
C ILE A 74 9.90 -12.02 4.13
N PHE A 75 9.93 -11.42 5.33
CA PHE A 75 10.51 -12.06 6.51
C PHE A 75 9.82 -13.39 6.86
N MET A 76 8.49 -13.46 6.79
CA MET A 76 7.73 -14.69 7.04
C MET A 76 8.08 -15.81 6.05
N ILE A 77 8.23 -15.47 4.77
CA ILE A 77 8.58 -16.43 3.71
C ILE A 77 10.01 -16.94 3.91
N LEU A 78 10.99 -16.05 4.10
CA LEU A 78 12.40 -16.42 4.21
C LEU A 78 12.70 -17.17 5.52
N SER A 79 12.09 -16.75 6.63
CA SER A 79 12.28 -17.39 7.95
C SER A 79 11.45 -18.66 8.15
N LYS A 80 10.70 -19.09 7.13
CA LYS A 80 9.79 -20.25 7.16
C LYS A 80 8.89 -20.22 8.40
N ILE A 81 8.24 -19.09 8.64
CA ILE A 81 7.43 -18.86 9.84
C ILE A 81 6.16 -19.71 9.81
N TYR A 82 5.56 -19.95 8.63
CA TYR A 82 4.35 -20.75 8.50
C TYR A 82 4.48 -22.17 9.08
N PRO A 83 5.52 -22.97 8.76
CA PRO A 83 5.77 -24.23 9.46
C PRO A 83 5.88 -24.09 10.98
N LYS A 84 6.60 -23.07 11.48
CA LYS A 84 6.79 -22.86 12.92
C LYS A 84 5.47 -22.57 13.63
N ILE A 85 4.62 -21.73 13.03
CA ILE A 85 3.27 -21.46 13.54
C ILE A 85 2.43 -22.74 13.52
N TYR A 86 2.52 -23.55 12.46
CA TYR A 86 1.79 -24.82 12.39
C TYR A 86 2.18 -25.78 13.52
N TYR A 87 3.48 -25.90 13.82
CA TYR A 87 3.95 -26.72 14.95
C TYR A 87 3.47 -26.18 16.30
N ILE A 88 3.53 -24.86 16.52
CA ILE A 88 3.05 -24.25 17.77
C ILE A 88 1.52 -24.40 17.92
N ALA A 89 0.77 -24.27 16.83
CA ALA A 89 -0.69 -24.39 16.84
C ALA A 89 -1.17 -25.84 16.97
N GLY A 90 -0.37 -26.81 16.51
CA GLY A 90 -0.63 -28.24 16.64
C GLY A 90 -0.08 -28.88 17.92
N ASP A 91 0.71 -28.14 18.72
CA ASP A 91 1.16 -28.52 20.08
C ASP A 91 0.09 -28.20 21.16
N ILE A 92 -1.15 -27.90 20.74
CA ILE A 92 -2.38 -27.87 21.57
C ILE A 92 -3.18 -29.13 21.24
#